data_AF-A0A2T6BS21-F1
#
_entry.id   AF-A0A2T6BS21-F1
#
_cell.length_a   1.000
_cell.length_b   1.000
_cell.length_c   1.000
_cell.angle_alpha   90.00
_cell.angle_beta   90.00
_cell.angle_gamma   90.00
#
_symmetry.space_group_name_H-M   'P 1'
#
loop_
_entity.id
_entity.type
_entity.pdbx_description
1 polymer ?
#
loop_
_entity_poly.entity_id
_entity_poly.type
_entity_poly.pdbx_seq_one_letter_code
_entity_poly.pdbx_strand_id
1 'polypeptide(L)'
;MKLQFHPLGDTGVRIGFGERIDPGVNREIRSFVNQLERSRIPGVVEWVPAYTSLTVYYRPWDIRYPDLLKTLKEMERIREPVSDEDVKVVELPVVYGGAYGPDLGDVARINGLTPEDVVRIHSGASYRVYMLGFAPGFPYLGGMPEEIATPRLENPRSRIPAGSVGIAEGQTGVYPLETPGGWRIIGRTPLRLYDPGREPPVLLKAGDAIRFRPVTEEEYGKLEGNGGERKPDGLDG
;
A
#
# COMPACT_ATOMS: atom_id res chain seq x y z
N MET A 1 8.86 -17.94 -15.24
CA MET A 1 9.22 -18.20 -13.83
C MET A 1 8.37 -19.34 -13.32
N LYS A 2 8.94 -20.29 -12.55
CA LYS A 2 8.17 -21.40 -11.96
C LYS A 2 7.73 -21.00 -10.56
N LEU A 3 6.43 -20.99 -10.32
CA LEU A 3 5.84 -20.63 -9.02
C LEU A 3 6.03 -21.78 -8.02
N GLN A 4 6.25 -21.41 -6.76
CA GLN A 4 6.38 -22.37 -5.67
C GLN A 4 5.10 -22.38 -4.84
N PHE A 5 4.45 -23.54 -4.71
CA PHE A 5 3.19 -23.68 -3.98
C PHE A 5 3.43 -24.45 -2.69
N HIS A 6 3.08 -23.85 -1.56
CA HIS A 6 3.22 -24.45 -0.23
C HIS A 6 1.91 -24.35 0.54
N PRO A 7 1.51 -25.42 1.27
CA PRO A 7 0.40 -25.30 2.21
C PRO A 7 0.76 -24.28 3.30
N LEU A 8 -0.25 -23.52 3.75
CA LEU A 8 -0.14 -22.58 4.85
C LEU A 8 -1.29 -22.87 5.82
N GLY A 9 -1.02 -23.70 6.83
CA GLY A 9 -2.06 -24.23 7.71
C GLY A 9 -3.08 -25.08 6.94
N ASP A 10 -4.29 -25.19 7.49
CA ASP A 10 -5.34 -26.05 6.94
C ASP A 10 -6.16 -25.37 5.82
N THR A 11 -6.16 -24.04 5.78
CA THR A 11 -7.05 -23.23 4.94
C THR A 11 -6.32 -22.31 3.97
N GLY A 12 -4.99 -22.44 3.83
CA GLY A 12 -4.18 -21.53 3.03
C GLY A 12 -3.25 -22.24 2.05
N VAL A 13 -3.01 -21.59 0.91
CA VAL A 13 -1.95 -21.94 -0.04
C VAL A 13 -1.10 -20.70 -0.28
N ARG A 14 0.19 -20.77 0.02
CA ARG A 14 1.16 -19.72 -0.31
C ARG A 14 1.81 -20.01 -1.66
N ILE A 15 1.77 -19.03 -2.54
CA ILE A 15 2.37 -19.04 -3.87
C ILE A 15 3.57 -18.09 -3.87
N GLY A 16 4.77 -18.60 -4.11
CA GLY A 16 6.01 -17.83 -4.20
C GLY A 16 6.31 -17.41 -5.64
N PHE A 17 6.57 -16.11 -5.83
CA PHE A 17 6.89 -15.47 -7.10
C PHE A 17 8.35 -14.98 -7.17
N GLY A 18 9.17 -15.23 -6.15
CA GLY A 18 10.58 -14.83 -6.16
C GLY A 18 11.14 -14.64 -4.76
N GLU A 19 12.42 -14.29 -4.69
CA GLU A 19 13.15 -14.10 -3.42
C GLU A 19 13.44 -12.63 -3.11
N ARG A 20 13.28 -11.72 -4.09
CA ARG A 20 13.61 -10.30 -3.96
C ARG A 20 12.43 -9.42 -4.37
N ILE A 21 12.35 -8.24 -3.75
CA ILE A 21 11.38 -7.21 -4.10
C ILE A 21 11.78 -6.63 -5.46
N ASP A 22 11.01 -6.94 -6.49
CA ASP A 22 11.30 -6.55 -7.87
C ASP A 22 10.00 -6.13 -8.58
N PRO A 23 10.03 -5.06 -9.41
CA PRO A 23 8.87 -4.64 -10.20
C PRO A 23 8.25 -5.73 -11.08
N GLY A 24 9.06 -6.61 -11.67
CA GLY A 24 8.60 -7.74 -12.47
C GLY A 24 7.89 -8.80 -11.62
N VAL A 25 8.39 -9.08 -10.41
CA VAL A 25 7.72 -9.96 -9.44
C VAL A 25 6.35 -9.40 -9.06
N ASN A 26 6.25 -8.09 -8.77
CA ASN A 26 4.96 -7.45 -8.47
C ASN A 26 3.98 -7.54 -9.65
N ARG A 27 4.48 -7.38 -10.89
CA ARG A 27 3.65 -7.54 -12.10
C ARG A 27 3.08 -8.95 -12.23
N GLU A 28 3.89 -9.97 -11.97
CA GLU A 28 3.42 -11.37 -12.01
C GLU A 28 2.39 -11.66 -10.91
N ILE A 29 2.58 -11.14 -9.70
CA ILE A 29 1.59 -11.25 -8.60
C ILE A 29 0.27 -10.58 -9.01
N ARG A 30 0.32 -9.36 -9.57
CA ARG A 30 -0.86 -8.64 -10.05
C ARG A 30 -1.59 -9.39 -11.15
N SER A 31 -0.85 -9.97 -12.11
CA SER A 31 -1.44 -10.82 -13.15
C SER A 31 -2.22 -11.98 -12.54
N PHE A 32 -1.62 -12.66 -11.57
CA PHE A 32 -2.24 -13.79 -10.90
C PHE A 32 -3.49 -13.38 -10.09
N VAL A 33 -3.43 -12.24 -9.40
CA VAL A 33 -4.57 -11.66 -8.67
C VAL A 33 -5.73 -11.33 -9.61
N ASN A 34 -5.46 -10.68 -10.74
CA ASN A 34 -6.50 -10.37 -11.74
C ASN A 34 -7.16 -11.65 -12.28
N GLN A 35 -6.39 -12.71 -12.49
CA GLN A 35 -6.93 -14.00 -12.90
C GLN A 35 -7.78 -14.64 -11.79
N LEU A 36 -7.38 -14.57 -10.52
CA LEU A 36 -8.17 -15.08 -9.38
C LEU A 36 -9.53 -14.36 -9.29
N GLU A 37 -9.53 -13.03 -9.39
CA GLU A 37 -10.73 -12.21 -9.39
C GLU A 37 -11.73 -12.62 -10.49
N ARG A 38 -11.23 -12.89 -11.70
CA ARG A 38 -12.04 -13.31 -12.85
C ARG A 38 -12.52 -14.75 -12.74
N SER A 39 -11.69 -15.65 -12.21
CA SER A 39 -11.94 -17.09 -12.19
C SER A 39 -13.01 -17.49 -11.17
N ARG A 40 -13.24 -16.68 -10.13
CA ARG A 40 -14.29 -16.89 -9.10
C ARG A 40 -14.36 -18.34 -8.61
N ILE A 41 -13.19 -18.89 -8.26
CA ILE A 41 -13.04 -20.30 -7.88
C ILE A 41 -13.92 -20.60 -6.64
N PRO A 42 -14.89 -21.53 -6.72
CA PRO A 42 -15.69 -21.91 -5.57
C PRO A 42 -14.83 -22.37 -4.40
N GLY A 43 -15.16 -21.91 -3.20
CA GLY A 43 -14.43 -22.23 -1.98
C GLY A 43 -13.23 -21.33 -1.70
N VAL A 44 -12.72 -20.54 -2.66
CA VAL A 44 -11.76 -19.47 -2.37
C VAL A 44 -12.48 -18.33 -1.65
N VAL A 45 -11.92 -17.90 -0.52
CA VAL A 45 -12.50 -16.87 0.37
C VAL A 45 -11.86 -15.52 0.10
N GLU A 46 -10.53 -15.48 0.06
CA GLU A 46 -9.75 -14.27 -0.11
C GLU A 46 -8.34 -14.61 -0.61
N TRP A 47 -7.63 -13.59 -1.09
CA TRP A 47 -6.22 -13.69 -1.41
C TRP A 47 -5.48 -12.43 -0.99
N VAL A 48 -4.27 -12.60 -0.47
CA VAL A 48 -3.47 -11.53 0.11
C VAL A 48 -2.12 -11.46 -0.60
N PRO A 49 -1.92 -10.49 -1.51
CA PRO A 49 -0.62 -10.27 -2.13
C PRO A 49 0.37 -9.66 -1.11
N ALA A 50 1.61 -10.13 -1.17
CA ALA A 50 2.76 -9.60 -0.46
C ALA A 50 3.86 -9.23 -1.47
N TYR A 51 5.03 -8.81 -1.00
CA TYR A 51 6.13 -8.40 -1.87
C TYR A 51 6.55 -9.45 -2.92
N THR A 52 6.65 -10.72 -2.50
CA THR A 52 7.17 -11.81 -3.33
C THR A 52 6.31 -13.07 -3.29
N SER A 53 5.14 -12.99 -2.65
CA SER A 53 4.22 -14.13 -2.55
C SER A 53 2.77 -13.68 -2.56
N LEU A 54 1.88 -14.61 -2.87
CA LEU A 54 0.43 -14.47 -2.75
C LEU A 54 -0.09 -15.61 -1.87
N THR A 55 -0.87 -15.28 -0.84
CA THR A 55 -1.56 -16.29 -0.05
C THR A 55 -3.00 -16.36 -0.51
N VAL A 56 -3.50 -17.55 -0.85
CA VAL A 56 -4.90 -17.82 -1.18
C VAL A 56 -5.52 -18.58 -0.02
N TYR A 57 -6.56 -18.02 0.58
CA TYR A 57 -7.33 -18.67 1.62
C TYR A 57 -8.60 -19.29 1.04
N TYR A 58 -8.91 -20.50 1.47
CA TYR A 58 -10.01 -21.28 0.95
C TYR A 58 -10.70 -22.08 2.06
N ARG A 59 -11.91 -22.56 1.76
CA ARG A 59 -12.71 -23.44 2.61
C ARG A 59 -12.51 -24.90 2.18
N PRO A 60 -11.83 -25.73 2.98
CA PRO A 60 -11.52 -27.12 2.61
C PRO A 60 -12.75 -28.01 2.39
N TRP A 61 -13.90 -27.62 2.96
CA TRP A 61 -15.19 -28.30 2.75
C TRP A 61 -15.88 -27.91 1.44
N ASP A 62 -15.51 -26.79 0.83
CA ASP A 62 -16.02 -26.36 -0.49
C ASP A 62 -15.09 -26.81 -1.63
N ILE A 63 -13.77 -26.78 -1.40
CA ILE A 63 -12.75 -27.23 -2.35
C ILE A 63 -11.58 -27.88 -1.60
N ARG A 64 -11.17 -29.08 -2.01
CA ARG A 64 -10.05 -29.78 -1.38
C ARG A 64 -8.72 -29.21 -1.86
N TYR A 65 -7.69 -29.30 -1.01
CA TYR A 65 -6.34 -28.84 -1.33
C TYR A 65 -5.80 -29.31 -2.69
N PRO A 66 -5.86 -30.60 -3.08
CA PRO A 66 -5.30 -31.05 -4.35
C PRO A 66 -6.03 -30.46 -5.57
N ASP A 67 -7.35 -30.26 -5.45
CA ASP A 67 -8.20 -29.72 -6.49
C ASP A 67 -7.92 -28.22 -6.67
N LEU A 68 -7.82 -27.45 -5.57
CA LEU A 68 -7.39 -26.06 -5.59
C LEU A 68 -5.98 -25.91 -6.18
N LEU A 69 -5.03 -26.73 -5.74
CA LEU A 69 -3.65 -26.68 -6.21
C LEU A 69 -3.55 -26.96 -7.71
N LYS A 70 -4.39 -27.85 -8.24
CA LYS A 70 -4.48 -28.10 -9.68
C LYS A 70 -4.96 -26.85 -10.43
N THR A 71 -6.05 -26.22 -9.98
CA THR A 71 -6.58 -24.99 -10.58
C THR A 71 -5.53 -23.86 -10.56
N LEU A 72 -4.87 -23.62 -9.43
CA LEU A 72 -3.85 -22.58 -9.31
C LEU A 72 -2.64 -22.83 -10.24
N LYS A 73 -2.24 -24.09 -10.43
CA LYS A 73 -1.18 -24.47 -11.38
C LYS A 73 -1.62 -24.36 -12.85
N GLU A 74 -2.90 -24.51 -13.14
CA GLU A 74 -3.44 -24.26 -14.49
C GLU A 74 -3.41 -22.76 -14.81
N MET A 75 -3.72 -21.90 -13.83
CA MET A 75 -3.58 -20.44 -13.96
C MET A 75 -2.13 -20.01 -14.22
N GLU A 76 -1.14 -20.65 -13.58
CA GLU A 76 0.29 -20.39 -13.87
C GLU A 76 0.64 -20.55 -15.36
N ARG A 77 -0.01 -21.47 -16.07
CA ARG A 77 0.23 -21.72 -17.50
C ARG A 77 -0.37 -20.65 -18.40
N ILE A 78 -1.45 -20.03 -17.96
CA ILE A 78 -2.17 -18.99 -18.71
C ILE A 78 -1.61 -17.64 -18.24
N ARG A 79 -0.49 -17.21 -18.82
CA ARG A 79 0.09 -15.89 -18.52
C ARG A 79 -0.72 -14.81 -19.22
N GLU A 80 -1.52 -14.08 -18.48
CA GLU A 80 -2.11 -12.84 -18.98
C GLU A 80 -1.08 -11.70 -18.87
N PRO A 81 -0.73 -11.02 -19.98
CA PRO A 81 0.08 -9.83 -19.91
C PRO A 81 -0.70 -8.74 -19.16
N VAL A 82 -0.13 -8.26 -18.07
CA VAL A 82 -0.61 -7.03 -17.42
C VAL A 82 0.16 -5.89 -18.07
N SER A 83 -0.54 -4.99 -18.78
CA SER A 83 0.09 -3.77 -19.27
C SER A 83 0.43 -2.87 -18.07
N ASP A 84 1.55 -2.14 -18.16
CA ASP A 84 1.83 -1.06 -17.20
C ASP A 84 0.87 0.14 -17.40
N GLU A 85 0.01 0.10 -18.42
CA GLU A 85 -0.82 1.23 -18.87
C GLU A 85 -2.02 1.52 -17.94
N ASP A 86 -2.37 0.58 -17.04
CA ASP A 86 -3.47 0.75 -16.08
C ASP A 86 -3.00 1.01 -14.63
N VAL A 87 -1.81 1.61 -14.45
CA VAL A 87 -1.37 2.04 -13.11
C VAL A 87 -2.12 3.31 -12.72
N LYS A 88 -3.16 3.17 -11.90
CA LYS A 88 -3.83 4.32 -11.26
C LYS A 88 -2.81 5.08 -10.43
N VAL A 89 -2.58 6.35 -10.78
CA VAL A 89 -1.77 7.27 -9.98
C VAL A 89 -2.68 8.02 -9.03
N VAL A 90 -2.52 7.78 -7.73
CA VAL A 90 -3.24 8.48 -6.66
C VAL A 90 -2.35 9.60 -6.15
N GLU A 91 -2.79 10.83 -6.35
CA GLU A 91 -2.10 11.99 -5.78
C GLU A 91 -2.54 12.19 -4.32
N LEU A 92 -1.58 12.19 -3.40
CA LEU A 92 -1.82 12.42 -1.98
C LEU A 92 -1.33 13.83 -1.61
N PRO A 93 -2.21 14.79 -1.31
CA PRO A 93 -1.82 16.09 -0.82
C PRO A 93 -1.23 15.93 0.59
N VAL A 94 -0.06 16.51 0.83
CA VAL A 94 0.66 16.40 2.11
C VAL A 94 1.11 17.78 2.55
N VAL A 95 0.72 18.16 3.76
CA VAL A 95 1.36 19.26 4.47
C VAL A 95 2.58 18.70 5.20
N TYR A 96 3.75 19.27 4.94
CA TYR A 96 5.03 18.81 5.49
C TYR A 96 5.47 19.67 6.67
N GLY A 97 6.19 19.06 7.60
CA GLY A 97 6.82 19.77 8.71
C GLY A 97 5.83 20.29 9.77
N GLY A 98 6.34 21.14 10.67
CA GLY A 98 5.56 21.74 11.75
C GLY A 98 4.87 20.70 12.63
N ALA A 99 3.61 20.96 12.99
CA ALA A 99 2.80 20.04 13.79
C ALA A 99 2.42 18.74 13.03
N TYR A 100 2.46 18.76 11.70
CA TYR A 100 2.08 17.64 10.84
C TYR A 100 3.25 16.68 10.58
N GLY A 101 4.48 17.19 10.65
CA GLY A 101 5.72 16.48 10.38
C GLY A 101 6.81 16.83 11.38
N PRO A 102 6.66 16.46 12.67
CA PRO A 102 7.58 16.87 13.73
C PRO A 102 9.01 16.36 13.54
N ASP A 103 9.21 15.29 12.75
CA ASP A 103 10.52 14.68 12.53
C ASP A 103 11.19 15.15 11.23
N LEU A 104 10.57 16.04 10.44
CA LEU A 104 11.13 16.47 9.15
C LEU A 104 12.54 17.08 9.31
N GLY A 105 12.74 17.90 10.34
CA GLY A 105 14.06 18.49 10.63
C GLY A 105 15.10 17.45 11.05
N ASP A 106 14.68 16.39 11.74
CA ASP A 106 15.57 15.29 12.13
C ASP A 106 15.98 14.45 10.94
N VAL A 107 15.05 14.11 10.05
CA VAL A 107 15.32 13.41 8.78
C VAL A 107 16.32 14.22 7.93
N ALA A 108 16.10 15.54 7.82
CA ALA A 108 17.00 16.43 7.11
C ALA A 108 18.41 16.42 7.72
N ARG A 109 18.51 16.59 9.04
CA ARG A 109 19.79 16.61 9.77
C ARG A 109 20.56 15.30 9.64
N ILE A 110 19.90 14.15 9.77
CA ILE A 110 20.54 12.82 9.68
C ILE A 110 21.18 12.60 8.30
N ASN A 111 20.55 13.12 7.24
CA ASN A 111 20.99 12.94 5.87
C ASN A 111 21.83 14.12 5.32
N GLY A 112 22.14 15.12 6.16
CA GLY A 112 22.89 16.31 5.71
C GLY A 112 22.14 17.18 4.71
N LEU A 113 20.80 17.21 4.79
CA LEU A 113 19.90 17.93 3.91
C LEU A 113 19.20 19.09 4.63
N THR A 114 18.53 19.94 3.85
CA THR A 114 17.53 20.87 4.39
C THR A 114 16.15 20.20 4.47
N PRO A 115 15.22 20.66 5.34
CA PRO A 115 13.83 20.22 5.31
C PRO A 115 13.20 20.32 3.92
N GLU A 116 13.48 21.40 3.21
CA GLU A 116 13.00 21.66 1.84
C GLU A 116 13.54 20.62 0.84
N ASP A 117 14.80 20.20 0.97
CA ASP A 117 15.37 19.12 0.17
C ASP A 117 14.67 17.79 0.42
N VAL A 118 14.39 17.45 1.67
CA VAL A 118 13.65 16.23 2.02
C VAL A 118 12.26 16.24 1.38
N VAL A 119 11.54 17.36 1.47
CA VAL A 119 10.23 17.52 0.83
C VAL A 119 10.33 17.37 -0.68
N ARG A 120 11.31 18.01 -1.32
CA ARG A 120 11.54 17.91 -2.77
C ARG A 120 11.86 16.49 -3.21
N ILE A 121 12.75 15.80 -2.50
CA ILE A 121 13.15 14.41 -2.81
C ILE A 121 11.95 13.46 -2.61
N HIS A 122 11.26 13.57 -1.47
CA HIS A 122 10.12 12.72 -1.16
C HIS A 122 8.97 12.93 -2.14
N SER A 123 8.58 14.18 -2.42
CA SER A 123 7.49 14.49 -3.36
C SER A 123 7.82 14.23 -4.84
N GLY A 124 9.10 14.31 -5.21
CA GLY A 124 9.57 14.10 -6.58
C GLY A 124 9.69 12.64 -7.00
N ALA A 125 9.69 11.71 -6.04
CA ALA A 125 9.76 10.28 -6.31
C ALA A 125 8.40 9.70 -6.74
N SER A 126 8.46 8.59 -7.47
CA SER A 126 7.28 7.81 -7.85
C SER A 126 7.21 6.54 -7.00
N TYR A 127 6.14 6.42 -6.22
CA TYR A 127 5.97 5.32 -5.29
C TYR A 127 5.01 4.28 -5.85
N ARG A 128 5.33 2.99 -5.67
CA ARG A 128 4.41 1.90 -5.99
C ARG A 128 3.93 1.22 -4.73
N VAL A 129 2.62 0.99 -4.63
CA VAL A 129 2.01 0.18 -3.57
C VAL A 129 2.29 -1.29 -3.87
N TYR A 130 3.17 -1.93 -3.12
CA TYR A 130 3.48 -3.35 -3.32
C TYR A 130 2.44 -4.25 -2.64
N MET A 131 2.04 -3.87 -1.43
CA MET A 131 1.04 -4.56 -0.65
C MET A 131 0.35 -3.58 0.32
N LEU A 132 -0.79 -4.01 0.84
CA LEU A 132 -1.50 -3.33 1.94
C LEU A 132 -1.50 -4.28 3.15
N GLY A 133 -1.23 -3.78 4.35
CA GLY A 133 -1.13 -4.61 5.56
C GLY A 133 -0.69 -3.80 6.78
N PHE A 134 -0.47 -4.41 7.95
CA PHE A 134 -0.30 -3.75 9.28
C PHE A 134 -1.60 -3.18 9.86
N ALA A 135 -2.32 -2.37 9.10
CA ALA A 135 -3.67 -1.90 9.43
C ALA A 135 -4.52 -1.82 8.14
N PRO A 136 -5.86 -1.78 8.23
CA PRO A 136 -6.73 -1.63 7.08
C PRO A 136 -6.29 -0.45 6.19
N GLY A 137 -5.83 -0.76 4.98
CA GLY A 137 -5.41 0.24 4.00
C GLY A 137 -4.04 0.88 4.19
N PHE A 138 -3.20 0.39 5.11
CA PHE A 138 -1.84 0.92 5.27
C PHE A 138 -0.97 0.44 4.09
N PRO A 139 -0.40 1.35 3.28
CA PRO A 139 0.33 0.98 2.08
C PRO A 139 1.82 0.81 2.35
N TYR A 140 2.36 -0.32 1.89
CA TYR A 140 3.80 -0.53 1.83
C TYR A 140 4.32 -0.08 0.47
N LEU A 141 5.07 1.03 0.49
CA LEU A 141 5.58 1.67 -0.72
C LEU A 141 7.01 1.22 -1.01
N GLY A 142 7.35 1.16 -2.29
CA GLY A 142 8.75 1.11 -2.73
C GLY A 142 9.03 2.18 -3.77
N GLY A 143 10.32 2.40 -4.02
CA GLY A 143 10.82 3.51 -4.84
C GLY A 143 11.23 4.74 -4.02
N MET A 144 11.36 4.61 -2.70
CA MET A 144 11.88 5.69 -1.87
C MET A 144 13.36 5.93 -2.18
N PRO A 145 13.77 7.19 -2.48
CA PRO A 145 15.18 7.53 -2.66
C PRO A 145 16.00 7.24 -1.41
N GLU A 146 17.20 6.69 -1.57
CA GLU A 146 18.09 6.33 -0.45
C GLU A 146 18.61 7.58 0.29
N GLU A 147 18.62 8.74 -0.37
CA GLU A 147 19.08 10.02 0.16
C GLU A 147 18.24 10.54 1.35
N ILE A 148 17.05 10.00 1.56
CA ILE A 148 16.17 10.33 2.70
C ILE A 148 15.94 9.13 3.62
N ALA A 149 16.63 8.01 3.39
CA ALA A 149 16.51 6.83 4.23
C ALA A 149 16.96 7.15 5.66
N THR A 150 16.11 6.88 6.64
CA THR A 150 16.34 7.30 8.02
C THR A 150 15.89 6.22 8.98
N PRO A 151 16.69 5.86 10.00
CA PRO A 151 16.32 4.82 10.94
C PRO A 151 15.05 5.18 11.72
N ARG A 152 14.37 4.15 12.20
CA ARG A 152 13.23 4.33 13.13
C ARG A 152 13.65 5.11 14.37
N LEU A 153 12.66 5.73 15.02
CA LEU A 153 12.82 6.23 16.38
C LEU A 153 13.22 5.09 17.32
N GLU A 154 14.19 5.36 18.19
CA GLU A 154 14.57 4.43 19.27
C GLU A 154 13.38 4.12 20.18
N ASN A 155 12.57 5.15 20.47
CA ASN A 155 11.35 5.03 21.27
C ASN A 155 10.12 5.32 20.38
N PRO A 156 9.32 4.30 20.04
CA PRO A 156 8.08 4.49 19.28
C PRO A 156 7.09 5.42 19.98
N ARG A 157 6.34 6.19 19.19
CA ARG A 157 5.22 6.99 19.71
C ARG A 157 4.05 6.08 20.06
N SER A 158 3.39 6.38 21.18
CA SER A 158 2.15 5.70 21.58
C SER A 158 0.99 6.00 20.64
N ARG A 159 1.02 7.16 19.97
CA ARG A 159 -0.07 7.66 19.13
C ARG A 159 0.50 8.41 17.93
N ILE A 160 0.26 7.91 16.73
CA ILE A 160 0.51 8.58 15.45
C ILE A 160 -0.86 8.86 14.82
N PRO A 161 -1.20 10.13 14.52
CA PRO A 161 -2.49 10.47 13.93
C PRO A 161 -2.73 9.79 12.57
N ALA A 162 -4.00 9.51 12.26
CA ALA A 162 -4.39 9.07 10.93
C ALA A 162 -4.01 10.14 9.87
N GLY A 163 -3.55 9.68 8.71
CA GLY A 163 -3.02 10.49 7.62
C GLY A 163 -1.55 10.86 7.76
N SER A 164 -0.87 10.52 8.86
CA SER A 164 0.56 10.81 9.01
C SER A 164 1.39 10.07 7.94
N VAL A 165 2.34 10.78 7.35
CA VAL A 165 3.31 10.28 6.38
C VAL A 165 4.63 10.10 7.10
N GLY A 166 5.19 8.89 7.03
CA GLY A 166 6.41 8.56 7.76
C GLY A 166 7.48 7.90 6.90
N ILE A 167 8.72 7.98 7.38
CA ILE A 167 9.88 7.27 6.84
C ILE A 167 10.47 6.34 7.92
N ALA A 168 10.89 5.15 7.50
CA ALA A 168 11.68 4.22 8.30
C ALA A 168 12.57 3.36 7.42
N GLU A 169 13.87 3.37 7.73
CA GLU A 169 14.89 2.73 6.90
C GLU A 169 14.76 3.20 5.45
N GLY A 170 14.70 2.29 4.48
CA GLY A 170 14.44 2.57 3.07
C GLY A 170 12.94 2.60 2.68
N GLN A 171 12.02 2.82 3.61
CA GLN A 171 10.58 2.78 3.36
C GLN A 171 9.85 4.07 3.73
N THR A 172 8.81 4.40 2.97
CA THR A 172 7.82 5.44 3.27
C THR A 172 6.40 4.88 3.17
N GLY A 173 5.44 5.55 3.78
CA GLY A 173 4.08 5.04 3.97
C GLY A 173 3.19 6.06 4.68
N VAL A 174 1.89 5.78 4.67
CA VAL A 174 0.86 6.66 5.24
C VAL A 174 -0.01 5.87 6.20
N TYR A 175 -0.10 6.34 7.44
CA TYR A 175 -0.91 5.72 8.49
C TYR A 175 -2.40 5.94 8.17
N PRO A 176 -3.21 4.90 7.89
CA PRO A 176 -4.62 5.08 7.52
C PRO A 176 -5.51 5.31 8.76
N LEU A 177 -5.02 4.90 9.92
CA LEU A 177 -5.67 4.93 11.22
C LEU A 177 -4.67 5.41 12.25
N GLU A 178 -5.19 5.83 13.39
CA GLU A 178 -4.35 6.17 14.53
C GLU A 178 -3.79 4.90 15.19
N THR A 179 -2.47 4.79 15.25
CA THR A 179 -1.77 3.63 15.81
C THR A 179 -0.48 4.06 16.51
N PRO A 180 0.08 3.24 17.42
CA PRO A 180 1.47 3.40 17.83
C PRO A 180 2.43 3.14 16.65
N GLY A 181 3.62 3.73 16.69
CA GLY A 181 4.65 3.47 15.67
C GLY A 181 5.96 4.22 15.86
N GLY A 182 7.02 3.71 15.25
CA GLY A 182 8.39 4.25 15.36
C GLY A 182 8.89 4.96 14.11
N TRP A 183 8.03 5.26 13.14
CA TRP A 183 8.45 5.93 11.91
C TRP A 183 8.63 7.43 12.16
N ARG A 184 9.59 8.03 11.45
CA ARG A 184 9.85 9.47 11.46
C ARG A 184 8.75 10.17 10.66
N ILE A 185 7.89 10.94 11.31
CA ILE A 185 6.75 11.60 10.69
C ILE A 185 7.18 12.92 10.06
N ILE A 186 7.05 13.01 8.74
CA ILE A 186 7.53 14.14 7.94
C ILE A 186 6.40 15.05 7.44
N GLY A 187 5.16 14.59 7.51
CA GLY A 187 3.98 15.35 7.10
C GLY A 187 2.68 14.59 7.33
N ARG A 188 1.56 15.15 6.87
CA ARG A 188 0.24 14.56 6.99
C ARG A 188 -0.63 14.83 5.77
N THR A 189 -1.43 13.85 5.36
CA THR A 189 -2.46 14.01 4.34
C THR A 189 -3.84 14.19 4.97
N PRO A 190 -4.73 15.01 4.39
CA PRO A 190 -6.12 15.14 4.85
C PRO A 190 -7.01 14.02 4.31
N LEU A 191 -6.52 13.22 3.36
CA LEU A 191 -7.31 12.15 2.74
C LEU A 191 -7.44 10.94 3.67
N ARG A 192 -8.65 10.40 3.76
CA ARG A 192 -8.92 9.13 4.45
C ARG A 192 -8.55 7.94 3.57
N LEU A 193 -7.43 7.30 3.92
CA LEU A 193 -6.97 6.08 3.25
C LEU A 193 -7.90 4.90 3.54
N TYR A 194 -8.51 4.86 4.72
CA TYR A 194 -9.52 3.88 5.10
C TYR A 194 -10.77 4.60 5.62
N ASP A 195 -11.92 4.24 5.07
CA ASP A 195 -13.23 4.70 5.52
C ASP A 195 -14.21 3.52 5.45
N PRO A 196 -14.72 3.00 6.58
CA PRO A 196 -15.65 1.87 6.57
C PRO A 196 -17.00 2.18 5.92
N GLY A 197 -17.35 3.47 5.74
CA GLY A 197 -18.57 3.90 5.06
C GLY A 197 -18.42 4.09 3.55
N ARG A 198 -17.21 3.94 3.00
CA ARG A 198 -16.93 4.07 1.55
C ARG A 198 -16.90 2.70 0.88
N GLU A 199 -17.32 2.62 -0.38
CA GLU A 199 -17.15 1.42 -1.22
C GLU A 199 -16.27 1.72 -2.44
N PRO A 200 -15.05 1.13 -2.54
CA PRO A 200 -14.38 0.29 -1.54
C PRO A 200 -13.86 1.09 -0.32
N PRO A 201 -13.74 0.45 0.87
CA PRO A 201 -13.37 1.15 2.09
C PRO A 201 -11.93 1.66 2.08
N VAL A 202 -11.04 1.00 1.34
CA VAL A 202 -9.64 1.40 1.17
C VAL A 202 -9.46 2.20 -0.13
N LEU A 203 -8.77 3.34 -0.02
CA LEU A 203 -8.53 4.27 -1.14
C LEU A 203 -7.54 3.70 -2.19
N LEU A 204 -6.55 2.97 -1.70
CA LEU A 204 -5.41 2.45 -2.46
C LEU A 204 -5.55 0.95 -2.69
N LYS A 205 -4.97 0.45 -3.77
CA LYS A 205 -4.85 -0.98 -4.07
C LYS A 205 -3.39 -1.36 -4.34
N ALA A 206 -3.06 -2.62 -4.12
CA ALA A 206 -1.76 -3.15 -4.53
C ALA A 206 -1.58 -2.97 -6.05
N GLY A 207 -0.47 -2.36 -6.46
CA GLY A 207 -0.18 -2.00 -7.84
C GLY A 207 -0.46 -0.54 -8.20
N ASP A 208 -1.21 0.21 -7.39
CA ASP A 208 -1.38 1.65 -7.57
C ASP A 208 -0.03 2.37 -7.44
N ALA A 209 0.11 3.51 -8.12
CA ALA A 209 1.19 4.45 -7.88
C ALA A 209 0.71 5.61 -7.00
N ILE A 210 1.60 6.11 -6.15
CA ILE A 210 1.35 7.28 -5.33
C ILE A 210 2.32 8.39 -5.74
N ARG A 211 1.77 9.59 -5.86
CA ARG A 211 2.54 10.83 -5.94
C ARG A 211 2.17 11.71 -4.77
N PHE A 212 3.13 12.05 -3.93
CA PHE A 212 2.90 13.00 -2.86
C PHE A 212 2.98 14.42 -3.41
N ARG A 213 1.93 15.22 -3.23
CA ARG A 213 1.90 16.63 -3.61
C ARG A 213 2.01 17.51 -2.37
N PRO A 214 3.08 18.31 -2.21
CA PRO A 214 3.16 19.29 -1.14
C PRO A 214 2.01 20.30 -1.24
N VAL A 215 1.34 20.56 -0.11
CA VAL A 215 0.26 21.56 0.00
C VAL A 215 0.49 22.45 1.21
N THR A 216 -0.15 23.63 1.22
CA THR A 216 -0.13 24.54 2.37
C THR A 216 -1.08 24.05 3.47
N GLU A 217 -0.91 24.56 4.70
CA GLU A 217 -1.86 24.30 5.80
C GLU A 217 -3.29 24.78 5.46
N GLU A 218 -3.42 25.88 4.72
CA GLU A 218 -4.73 26.39 4.28
C GLU A 218 -5.41 25.42 3.31
N GLU A 219 -4.67 24.90 2.33
CA GLU A 219 -5.19 23.91 1.39
C GLU A 219 -5.51 22.58 2.09
N TYR A 220 -4.67 22.17 3.04
CA TYR A 220 -4.94 21.01 3.89
C TYR A 220 -6.29 21.14 4.62
N GLY A 221 -6.54 22.28 5.27
CA GLY A 221 -7.78 22.53 5.99
C GLY A 221 -9.02 22.52 5.08
N LYS A 222 -8.92 23.08 3.86
CA LYS A 222 -10.00 23.04 2.86
C LYS A 222 -10.31 21.60 2.42
N LEU A 223 -9.28 20.79 2.19
CA LEU A 223 -9.42 19.39 1.77
C LEU A 223 -9.97 18.50 2.89
N GLU A 224 -9.56 18.74 4.13
CA GLU A 224 -10.08 18.04 5.30
C GLU A 224 -11.58 18.33 5.50
N GLY A 225 -11.99 19.60 5.37
CA GLY A 225 -13.40 20.01 5.45
C GLY A 225 -14.29 19.41 4.35
N ASN A 226 -13.80 19.34 3.11
CA ASN A 226 -14.53 18.75 1.98
C ASN A 226 -14.53 17.20 2.00
N GLY A 227 -13.64 16.57 2.77
CA GLY A 227 -13.56 15.12 2.92
C GLY A 227 -14.64 14.50 3.83
N GLY A 228 -15.45 15.34 4.51
CA GLY A 228 -16.55 14.91 5.38
C GLY A 228 -17.92 14.77 4.69
N GLU A 229 -18.10 15.34 3.50
CA GLU A 229 -19.39 15.35 2.79
C GLU A 229 -19.19 15.10 1.29
N ARG A 230 -19.02 13.83 0.90
CA ARG A 230 -19.56 13.38 -0.39
C ARG A 230 -20.72 12.46 -0.12
N LYS A 231 -21.92 13.03 -0.03
CA LYS A 231 -23.15 12.29 -0.35
C LYS A 231 -23.02 11.80 -1.80
N PRO A 232 -23.49 10.60 -2.13
CA PRO A 232 -23.53 10.15 -3.51
C PRO A 232 -24.40 11.12 -4.31
N ASP A 233 -23.80 11.75 -5.32
CA ASP A 233 -24.55 12.49 -6.32
C ASP A 233 -25.51 11.52 -7.02
N GLY A 234 -26.80 11.86 -6.91
CA GLY A 234 -27.87 11.58 -7.86
C GLY A 234 -27.92 10.20 -8.55
N LEU A 235 -28.85 9.37 -8.08
CA LEU A 235 -29.70 8.60 -9.01
C LEU A 235 -31.10 9.23 -8.96
N ASP A 236 -31.27 10.32 -9.72
CA ASP A 236 -32.57 10.68 -10.30
C ASP A 236 -32.61 10.04 -11.69
N GLY A 237 -33.62 9.19 -11.93
CA GLY A 237 -33.88 8.52 -13.20
C GLY A 237 -34.60 7.19 -13.04
#